data_AF-A0A9C5Z6F7-F1
#
_entry.id   AF-A0A9C5Z6F7-F1
#
_cell.length_a   1.000
_cell.length_b   1.000
_cell.length_c   1.000
_cell.angle_alpha   90.00
_cell.angle_beta   90.00
_cell.angle_gamma   90.00
#
_symmetry.space_group_name_H-M   'P 1'
#
loop_
_entity.id
_entity.type
_entity.pdbx_description
1 polymer ?
#
loop_
_entity_poly.entity_id
_entity_poly.type
_entity_poly.pdbx_seq_one_letter_code
_entity_poly.pdbx_strand_id
1 'polypeptide(L)'
;MCSLQRFLEVVLIVGLATLGAAASDKKLEKRATACKGCSYTGLDTVYHGCNDNPCGVNAVCQEASGGRPVCSCPPGFSGNPLTLCNRGECLDNVECRGDLQCKNSRCVNPCVGACGANANCEPKNHVAVCSCPSGFKGDPLVACHRIDPEEQCHPSPCGTNTKCEIVNSVPTCSCLHGYIGNPLTGCRHECDHDGDCTARDMCSNFKCVPACQQCGTGATCNSVANHRAICECPKGYIGSPYTECRPECYGDSDCPSNRPACFYGICKNTCEGACGIGADCRLRGLTPVCSCPRDMTGDPFIRCRPFTKEDLCEPNPCGTNAICIPGHDNTGRERPVCNCLPGYTGNALTHCLRGECTSNSECPGHKACINYQCVNPCIGKCASGATCEPKAHLAVCKCPPGYSGDALISCRQARTQPVAKYTSCAACK
;
A
#
# COMPACT_ATOMS: atom_id res chain seq x y z
N MET A 1 8.79 61.51 -37.22
CA MET A 1 7.37 61.78 -36.96
C MET A 1 7.26 63.19 -36.38
N CYS A 2 6.40 64.01 -36.98
CA CYS A 2 6.05 65.41 -36.64
C CYS A 2 5.93 65.63 -35.12
N SER A 3 6.46 66.69 -34.49
CA SER A 3 6.22 68.14 -34.69
C SER A 3 4.78 68.56 -34.33
N LEU A 4 4.60 69.27 -33.22
CA LEU A 4 4.30 70.71 -33.14
C LEU A 4 3.91 71.08 -31.67
N GLN A 5 4.61 71.93 -30.90
CA GLN A 5 4.83 73.39 -31.04
C GLN A 5 3.73 74.17 -30.26
N ARG A 6 3.94 75.21 -29.42
CA ARG A 6 4.67 76.50 -29.53
C ARG A 6 4.58 77.20 -28.13
N PHE A 7 5.29 78.26 -27.71
CA PHE A 7 6.52 78.99 -28.04
C PHE A 7 6.68 80.09 -26.97
N LEU A 8 7.88 80.66 -26.96
CA LEU A 8 8.40 81.76 -26.14
C LEU A 8 8.09 83.16 -26.73
N GLU A 9 8.21 84.20 -25.87
CA GLU A 9 8.73 85.60 -26.06
C GLU A 9 7.82 86.68 -25.42
N VAL A 10 8.24 87.45 -24.39
CA VAL A 10 9.29 88.51 -24.21
C VAL A 10 8.78 89.93 -24.56
N VAL A 11 8.95 90.89 -23.62
CA VAL A 11 9.35 92.34 -23.72
C VAL A 11 9.05 93.02 -22.35
N LEU A 12 10.05 93.38 -21.52
CA LEU A 12 10.77 94.68 -21.33
C LEU A 12 9.89 95.79 -20.67
N ILE A 13 10.21 96.47 -19.54
CA ILE A 13 11.22 97.54 -19.31
C ILE A 13 11.23 98.04 -17.81
N VAL A 14 12.43 98.18 -17.21
CA VAL A 14 12.97 99.15 -16.18
C VAL A 14 12.30 99.27 -14.78
N GLY A 15 12.99 99.36 -13.63
CA GLY A 15 14.40 99.47 -13.24
C GLY A 15 14.59 99.75 -11.72
N LEU A 16 15.86 99.89 -11.30
CA LEU A 16 16.46 100.28 -9.98
C LEU A 16 16.70 99.13 -8.97
N ALA A 17 17.92 98.55 -8.88
CA ALA A 17 19.15 99.01 -8.17
C ALA A 17 19.03 98.81 -6.63
N THR A 18 19.89 98.11 -5.88
CA THR A 18 21.38 97.95 -5.82
C THR A 18 21.74 96.66 -5.03
N LEU A 19 22.55 95.69 -5.52
CA LEU A 19 24.02 95.46 -5.33
C LEU A 19 24.53 95.65 -3.87
N GLY A 20 25.35 94.81 -3.23
CA GLY A 20 26.15 93.64 -3.64
C GLY A 20 27.56 93.67 -3.00
N ALA A 21 27.86 92.65 -2.17
CA ALA A 21 29.17 91.98 -1.97
C ALA A 21 30.45 92.68 -1.42
N ALA A 22 31.09 91.93 -0.50
CA ALA A 22 32.51 91.48 -0.44
C ALA A 22 33.68 92.35 0.07
N ALA A 23 34.41 91.72 1.02
CA ALA A 23 35.87 91.49 1.09
C ALA A 23 36.89 92.59 1.50
N SER A 24 37.53 92.31 2.65
CA SER A 24 38.98 92.21 2.93
C SER A 24 40.00 93.33 2.61
N ASP A 25 40.71 93.68 3.69
CA ASP A 25 42.18 93.75 3.84
C ASP A 25 42.96 95.09 3.68
N LYS A 26 43.93 95.24 4.60
CA LYS A 26 45.16 96.06 4.62
C LYS A 26 45.16 97.59 4.90
N LYS A 27 45.76 97.89 6.07
CA LYS A 27 47.04 98.61 6.27
C LYS A 27 47.03 100.16 6.38
N LEU A 28 47.35 100.61 7.61
CA LEU A 28 48.32 101.65 8.01
C LEU A 28 48.27 103.02 7.29
N GLU A 29 47.94 104.11 8.00
CA GLU A 29 48.90 105.16 8.37
C GLU A 29 48.24 106.34 9.11
N LYS A 30 49.08 107.00 9.91
CA LYS A 30 48.83 108.10 10.85
C LYS A 30 48.39 109.38 10.13
N ARG A 31 47.58 110.20 10.81
CA ARG A 31 47.78 111.66 10.85
C ARG A 31 47.15 112.30 12.07
N ALA A 32 47.98 113.07 12.77
CA ALA A 32 47.70 113.85 13.95
C ALA A 32 47.04 115.19 13.59
N THR A 33 46.21 115.74 14.48
CA THR A 33 46.04 117.19 14.74
C THR A 33 45.32 117.30 16.10
N ALA A 34 46.03 117.47 17.21
CA ALA A 34 46.33 118.73 17.88
C ALA A 34 45.10 119.46 18.46
N CYS A 35 44.89 119.29 19.77
CA CYS A 35 44.37 120.36 20.64
C CYS A 35 45.38 120.60 21.76
N LYS A 36 45.93 121.82 21.78
CA LYS A 36 46.83 122.34 22.82
C LYS A 36 46.01 122.76 24.04
N GLY A 37 46.53 122.41 25.21
CA GLY A 37 46.66 123.35 26.32
C GLY A 37 45.58 123.30 27.40
N CYS A 38 45.87 122.57 28.48
CA CYS A 38 45.89 123.12 29.84
C CYS A 38 46.89 122.30 30.65
N SER A 39 47.93 122.99 31.13
CA SER A 39 48.97 122.46 32.01
C SER A 39 48.50 122.61 33.45
N TYR A 40 48.34 121.50 34.17
CA TYR A 40 48.41 121.48 35.63
C TYR A 40 49.46 120.45 36.02
N THR A 41 50.54 120.98 36.59
CA THR A 41 51.61 120.25 37.26
C THR A 41 51.10 119.67 38.57
N GLY A 42 51.41 118.40 38.82
CA GLY A 42 51.53 117.84 40.16
C GLY A 42 50.24 117.26 40.75
N LEU A 43 50.18 115.93 40.77
CA LEU A 43 49.98 115.17 42.01
C LEU A 43 50.36 113.71 41.73
N ASP A 44 51.45 113.27 42.36
CA ASP A 44 51.78 111.86 42.50
C ASP A 44 50.58 111.13 43.12
N THR A 45 49.87 110.35 42.30
CA THR A 45 49.10 109.23 42.82
C THR A 45 49.91 107.97 42.57
N VAL A 46 50.57 107.53 43.64
CA VAL A 46 51.10 106.18 43.81
C VAL A 46 50.03 105.19 43.34
N TYR A 47 50.28 104.47 42.25
CA TYR A 47 49.50 103.27 41.96
C TYR A 47 49.93 102.25 43.01
N HIS A 48 49.14 102.13 44.07
CA HIS A 48 49.18 100.94 44.90
C HIS A 48 48.78 99.77 44.00
N GLY A 49 49.63 98.74 43.93
CA GLY A 49 49.40 97.54 43.12
C GLY A 49 48.19 96.75 43.61
N CYS A 50 48.27 95.43 43.66
CA CYS A 50 47.18 94.64 44.25
C CYS A 50 47.00 94.86 45.77
N ASN A 51 47.86 95.66 46.41
CA ASN A 51 47.85 95.99 47.84
C ASN A 51 46.61 96.75 48.34
N ASP A 52 45.96 97.54 47.48
CA ASP A 52 44.74 98.30 47.86
C ASP A 52 43.45 97.62 47.34
N ASN A 53 43.55 96.37 46.91
CA ASN A 53 42.48 95.52 46.36
C ASN A 53 41.50 96.25 45.39
N PRO A 54 42.00 96.78 44.26
CA PRO A 54 41.21 97.58 43.31
C PRO A 54 40.23 96.76 42.44
N CYS A 55 40.12 95.45 42.66
CA CYS A 55 39.27 94.55 41.88
C CYS A 55 37.90 94.33 42.55
N GLY A 56 36.91 93.99 41.72
CA GLY A 56 35.56 93.69 42.18
C GLY A 56 35.51 92.47 43.12
N VAL A 57 34.41 92.31 43.84
CA VAL A 57 34.25 91.19 44.79
C VAL A 57 34.39 89.85 44.04
N ASN A 58 35.16 88.92 44.60
CA ASN A 58 35.53 87.61 44.02
C ASN A 58 36.36 87.65 42.73
N ALA A 59 36.90 88.81 42.32
CA ALA A 59 37.88 88.90 41.25
C ALA A 59 39.31 88.73 41.78
N VAL A 60 40.20 88.16 40.98
CA VAL A 60 41.62 88.01 41.30
C VAL A 60 42.39 89.15 40.66
N CYS A 61 43.17 89.87 41.48
CA CYS A 61 44.09 90.90 41.04
C CYS A 61 45.44 90.27 40.69
N GLN A 62 45.94 90.54 39.48
CA GLN A 62 47.29 90.19 39.05
C GLN A 62 48.06 91.45 38.66
N GLU A 63 49.33 91.53 39.03
CA GLU A 63 50.18 92.67 38.66
C GLU A 63 50.70 92.50 37.24
N ALA A 64 50.30 93.39 36.34
CA ALA A 64 50.87 93.45 35.00
C ALA A 64 52.20 94.21 35.01
N SER A 65 53.05 93.95 34.00
CA SER A 65 54.33 94.62 33.82
C SER A 65 54.16 96.15 33.83
N GLY A 66 54.70 96.80 34.87
CA GLY A 66 54.55 98.25 35.09
C GLY A 66 53.70 98.65 36.30
N GLY A 67 53.36 97.72 37.20
CA GLY A 67 52.70 98.02 38.48
C GLY A 67 51.20 98.33 38.38
N ARG A 68 50.56 97.98 37.24
CA ARG A 68 49.12 98.15 37.04
C ARG A 68 48.35 96.89 37.48
N PRO A 69 47.29 97.04 38.28
CA PRO A 69 46.43 95.91 38.64
C PRO A 69 45.55 95.49 37.45
N VAL A 70 45.54 94.19 37.14
CA VAL A 70 44.64 93.57 36.16
C VAL A 70 43.69 92.62 36.89
N CYS A 71 42.40 92.88 36.78
CA CYS A 71 41.36 92.07 37.43
C CYS A 71 40.83 91.02 36.45
N SER A 72 40.77 89.78 36.89
CA SER A 72 40.14 88.67 36.14
C SER A 72 39.25 87.85 37.06
N CYS A 73 38.17 87.28 36.52
CA CYS A 73 37.39 86.32 37.31
C CYS A 73 38.15 85.00 37.38
N PRO A 74 38.29 84.40 38.57
CA PRO A 74 38.90 83.09 38.69
C PRO A 74 38.08 82.01 37.95
N PRO A 75 38.68 80.86 37.59
CA PRO A 75 37.96 79.76 36.96
C PRO A 75 36.71 79.38 37.78
N GLY A 76 35.56 79.20 37.13
CA GLY A 76 34.31 78.99 37.85
C GLY A 76 33.46 80.24 38.06
N PHE A 77 34.02 81.43 37.83
CA PHE A 77 33.33 82.71 38.02
C PHE A 77 33.22 83.48 36.71
N SER A 78 32.11 84.18 36.52
CA SER A 78 31.85 84.99 35.34
C SER A 78 31.19 86.32 35.71
N GLY A 79 31.31 87.33 34.85
CA GLY A 79 30.84 88.68 35.13
C GLY A 79 31.90 89.72 34.84
N ASN A 80 31.83 90.87 35.52
CA ASN A 80 32.78 91.96 35.34
C ASN A 80 33.82 91.94 36.46
N PRO A 81 35.11 91.66 36.18
CA PRO A 81 36.17 91.56 37.18
C PRO A 81 36.44 92.86 37.97
N LEU A 82 35.97 94.01 37.47
CA LEU A 82 36.13 95.30 38.16
C LEU A 82 35.04 95.57 39.20
N THR A 83 33.90 94.87 39.13
CA THR A 83 32.75 95.13 40.01
C THR A 83 32.37 93.90 40.82
N LEU A 84 32.13 92.77 40.16
CA LEU A 84 31.69 91.54 40.79
C LEU A 84 31.88 90.36 39.82
N CYS A 85 32.61 89.36 40.29
CA CYS A 85 32.63 88.04 39.68
C CYS A 85 31.57 87.19 40.37
N ASN A 86 30.56 86.75 39.60
CA ASN A 86 29.53 85.85 40.09
C ASN A 86 30.03 84.42 39.97
N ARG A 87 29.88 83.63 41.04
CA ARG A 87 30.12 82.19 40.99
C ARG A 87 29.14 81.60 39.97
N GLY A 88 29.66 80.77 39.06
CA GLY A 88 28.85 79.96 38.18
C GLY A 88 28.01 78.96 38.95
N GLU A 89 27.18 78.21 38.25
CA GLU A 89 26.28 77.22 38.86
C GLU A 89 27.04 76.09 39.58
N CYS A 90 28.24 75.76 39.10
CA CYS A 90 29.09 74.69 39.64
C CYS A 90 30.58 75.00 39.41
N LEU A 91 31.45 74.46 40.28
CA LEU A 91 32.90 74.39 40.07
C LEU A 91 33.36 72.99 39.64
N ASP A 92 32.69 71.96 40.14
CA ASP A 92 32.95 70.56 39.82
C ASP A 92 31.63 69.78 39.68
N ASN A 93 31.74 68.51 39.32
CA ASN A 93 30.60 67.64 39.11
C ASN A 93 29.78 67.40 40.38
N VAL A 94 30.40 67.36 41.57
CA VAL A 94 29.69 67.02 42.81
C VAL A 94 28.72 68.14 43.24
N GLU A 95 28.92 69.36 42.75
CA GLU A 95 27.99 70.47 42.92
C GLU A 95 26.73 70.37 42.03
N CYS A 96 26.72 69.50 41.02
CA CYS A 96 25.56 69.28 40.16
C CYS A 96 24.68 68.10 40.64
N ARG A 97 23.42 68.06 40.20
CA ARG A 97 22.56 66.86 40.36
C ARG A 97 23.23 65.66 39.66
N GLY A 98 23.08 64.45 40.19
CA GLY A 98 23.83 63.25 39.72
C GLY A 98 23.72 62.89 38.23
N ASP A 99 22.72 63.45 37.53
CA ASP A 99 22.46 63.33 36.09
C ASP A 99 22.99 64.51 35.25
N LEU A 100 23.63 65.52 35.86
CA LEU A 100 24.19 66.71 35.21
C LEU A 100 25.70 66.76 35.45
N GLN A 101 26.46 67.29 34.52
CA GLN A 101 27.90 67.51 34.68
C GLN A 101 28.22 69.00 34.73
N CYS A 102 29.29 69.36 35.43
CA CYS A 102 29.78 70.73 35.41
C CYS A 102 30.61 70.97 34.16
N LYS A 103 30.13 71.82 33.26
CA LYS A 103 30.86 72.23 32.05
C LYS A 103 30.76 73.73 31.88
N ASN A 104 31.92 74.40 31.78
CA ASN A 104 32.02 75.85 31.68
C ASN A 104 31.22 76.57 32.78
N SER A 105 31.33 76.06 34.01
CA SER A 105 30.68 76.64 35.21
C SER A 105 29.15 76.62 35.18
N ARG A 106 28.58 75.67 34.44
CA ARG A 106 27.14 75.42 34.33
C ARG A 106 26.84 73.93 34.45
N CYS A 107 25.78 73.55 35.16
CA CYS A 107 25.32 72.17 35.22
C CYS A 107 24.56 71.86 33.94
N VAL A 108 25.14 71.02 33.09
CA VAL A 108 24.58 70.65 31.80
C VAL A 108 24.39 69.15 31.72
N ASN A 109 23.40 68.70 30.95
CA ASN A 109 23.20 67.27 30.74
C ASN A 109 24.41 66.70 29.95
N PRO A 110 25.13 65.71 30.50
CA PRO A 110 26.30 65.13 29.84
C PRO A 110 25.97 64.43 28.52
N CYS A 111 24.71 64.03 28.29
CA CYS A 111 24.26 63.35 27.07
C CYS A 111 24.18 64.26 25.84
N VAL A 112 24.12 65.58 26.01
CA VAL A 112 23.97 66.51 24.88
C VAL A 112 25.24 66.46 24.02
N GLY A 113 25.15 65.76 22.88
CA GLY A 113 26.24 65.59 21.91
C GLY A 113 27.31 64.57 22.29
N ALA A 114 27.06 63.69 23.28
CA ALA A 114 28.04 62.71 23.74
C ALA A 114 27.93 61.33 23.06
N CYS A 115 26.72 60.88 22.71
CA CYS A 115 26.52 59.58 22.08
C CYS A 115 26.33 59.70 20.56
N GLY A 116 26.70 58.63 19.85
CA GLY A 116 26.56 58.51 18.41
C GLY A 116 25.12 58.44 17.93
N ALA A 117 24.91 58.48 16.62
CA ALA A 117 23.58 58.38 16.03
C ALA A 117 22.86 57.06 16.41
N ASN A 118 21.58 57.13 16.76
CA ASN A 118 20.75 55.99 17.22
C ASN A 118 21.26 55.25 18.47
N ALA A 119 22.18 55.82 19.24
CA ALA A 119 22.56 55.30 20.56
C ALA A 119 21.63 55.85 21.65
N ASN A 120 21.35 55.03 22.65
CA ASN A 120 20.69 55.46 23.87
C ASN A 120 21.71 56.08 24.82
N CYS A 121 21.40 57.24 25.41
CA CYS A 121 22.25 57.88 26.41
C CYS A 121 21.61 57.85 27.79
N GLU A 122 22.35 57.38 28.78
CA GLU A 122 21.97 57.43 30.18
C GLU A 122 23.02 58.21 30.97
N PRO A 123 22.65 59.33 31.64
CA PRO A 123 23.58 60.04 32.51
C PRO A 123 23.79 59.24 33.81
N LYS A 124 25.03 58.80 34.06
CA LYS A 124 25.41 58.13 35.32
C LYS A 124 26.63 58.81 35.91
N ASN A 125 26.56 59.20 37.18
CA ASN A 125 27.68 59.79 37.91
C ASN A 125 28.33 60.95 37.14
N HIS A 126 27.51 61.89 36.65
CA HIS A 126 27.95 63.06 35.88
C HIS A 126 28.66 62.75 34.55
N VAL A 127 28.54 61.51 34.02
CA VAL A 127 29.06 61.15 32.69
C VAL A 127 27.95 60.56 31.81
N ALA A 128 28.13 60.69 30.50
CA ALA A 128 27.25 60.06 29.52
C ALA A 128 27.64 58.60 29.32
N VAL A 129 26.70 57.69 29.53
CA VAL A 129 26.86 56.26 29.22
C VAL A 129 26.04 55.95 27.97
N CYS A 130 26.74 55.60 26.90
CA CYS A 130 26.14 55.30 25.60
C CYS A 130 25.98 53.80 25.40
N SER A 131 24.83 53.36 24.90
CA SER A 131 24.55 51.97 24.55
C SER A 131 23.71 51.86 23.28
N CYS A 132 23.88 50.80 22.49
CA CYS A 132 22.97 50.55 21.37
C CYS A 132 21.66 49.93 21.88
N PRO A 133 20.49 50.44 21.45
CA PRO A 133 19.19 49.86 21.81
C PRO A 133 19.01 48.46 21.18
N SER A 134 18.04 47.70 21.70
CA SER A 134 17.73 46.35 21.18
C SER A 134 17.44 46.38 19.67
N GLY A 135 18.08 45.49 18.91
CA GLY A 135 17.97 45.44 17.44
C GLY A 135 18.96 46.34 16.69
N PHE A 136 19.88 47.01 17.41
CA PHE A 136 20.96 47.81 16.82
C PHE A 136 22.34 47.30 17.27
N LYS A 137 23.35 47.49 16.43
CA LYS A 137 24.76 47.16 16.68
C LYS A 137 25.65 48.30 16.19
N GLY A 138 26.89 48.34 16.67
CA GLY A 138 27.88 49.36 16.31
C GLY A 138 28.60 49.88 17.53
N ASP A 139 29.30 51.00 17.35
CA ASP A 139 29.92 51.73 18.45
C ASP A 139 28.93 52.79 18.96
N PRO A 140 28.45 52.71 20.22
CA PRO A 140 27.52 53.67 20.78
C PRO A 140 28.03 55.12 20.83
N LEU A 141 29.33 55.35 20.73
CA LEU A 141 29.92 56.70 20.67
C LEU A 141 29.97 57.26 19.25
N VAL A 142 29.89 56.41 18.22
CA VAL A 142 29.97 56.80 16.81
C VAL A 142 28.59 56.74 16.16
N ALA A 143 28.04 55.54 16.05
CA ALA A 143 26.70 55.28 15.52
C ALA A 143 26.28 53.82 15.77
N CYS A 144 25.02 53.65 16.12
CA CYS A 144 24.34 52.36 16.10
C CYS A 144 23.54 52.25 14.79
N HIS A 145 23.69 51.14 14.08
CA HIS A 145 22.90 50.79 12.90
C HIS A 145 21.98 49.62 13.23
N ARG A 146 20.86 49.50 12.52
CA ARG A 146 20.00 48.33 12.67
C ARG A 146 20.79 47.08 12.28
N ILE A 147 20.64 46.02 13.06
CA ILE A 147 21.18 44.72 12.70
C ILE A 147 20.40 44.28 11.46
N ASP A 148 21.10 44.10 10.34
CA ASP A 148 20.46 43.62 9.13
C ASP A 148 19.88 42.22 9.39
N PRO A 149 18.66 41.93 8.90
CA PRO A 149 18.02 40.62 9.11
C PRO A 149 18.90 39.44 8.66
N GLU A 150 19.75 39.65 7.66
CA GLU A 150 20.67 38.64 7.13
C GLU A 150 21.81 38.32 8.12
N GLU A 151 22.29 39.28 8.93
CA GLU A 151 23.38 39.03 9.88
C GLU A 151 22.94 38.24 11.12
N GLN A 152 21.63 38.20 11.43
CA GLN A 152 21.11 37.53 12.64
C GLN A 152 21.28 36.00 12.62
N CYS A 153 21.48 35.41 11.44
CA CYS A 153 21.77 33.97 11.27
C CYS A 153 23.23 33.69 10.87
N HIS A 154 24.13 34.69 10.94
CA HIS A 154 25.53 34.55 10.54
C HIS A 154 26.51 35.14 11.59
N PRO A 155 27.23 34.30 12.37
CA PRO A 155 27.16 32.83 12.41
C PRO A 155 25.85 32.32 13.04
N SER A 156 25.39 31.15 12.61
CA SER A 156 24.10 30.61 13.05
C SER A 156 24.06 30.42 14.58
N PRO A 157 23.06 30.98 15.29
CA PRO A 157 22.85 30.70 16.71
C PRO A 157 22.19 29.33 16.96
N CYS A 158 21.83 28.60 15.90
CA CYS A 158 21.17 27.31 15.95
C CYS A 158 22.18 26.14 15.96
N GLY A 159 21.76 24.99 16.48
CA GLY A 159 22.59 23.78 16.51
C GLY A 159 22.80 23.15 15.13
N THR A 160 23.57 22.06 15.05
CA THR A 160 23.84 21.37 13.78
C THR A 160 22.56 20.79 13.14
N ASN A 161 22.54 20.71 11.80
CA ASN A 161 21.41 20.20 11.00
C ASN A 161 20.07 20.95 11.23
N THR A 162 20.15 22.27 11.36
CA THR A 162 19.00 23.15 11.57
C THR A 162 18.93 24.25 10.52
N LYS A 163 17.75 24.84 10.38
CA LYS A 163 17.49 26.05 9.60
C LYS A 163 17.22 27.21 10.56
N CYS A 164 17.92 28.32 10.34
CA CYS A 164 17.68 29.59 11.02
C CYS A 164 16.80 30.47 10.12
N GLU A 165 15.64 30.89 10.62
CA GLU A 165 14.75 31.85 9.94
C GLU A 165 14.41 33.01 10.87
N ILE A 166 14.33 34.22 10.32
CA ILE A 166 13.94 35.40 11.10
C ILE A 166 12.41 35.52 11.08
N VAL A 167 11.79 35.23 12.23
CA VAL A 167 10.34 35.38 12.42
C VAL A 167 10.13 36.52 13.41
N ASN A 168 9.42 37.58 12.99
CA ASN A 168 9.19 38.79 13.80
C ASN A 168 10.49 39.42 14.36
N SER A 169 11.55 39.50 13.54
CA SER A 169 12.87 40.02 13.93
C SER A 169 13.61 39.20 15.01
N VAL A 170 13.20 37.96 15.24
CA VAL A 170 13.85 37.00 16.14
C VAL A 170 14.37 35.79 15.34
N PRO A 171 15.65 35.41 15.51
CA PRO A 171 16.18 34.19 14.92
C PRO A 171 15.49 32.96 15.54
N THR A 172 14.78 32.22 14.71
CA THR A 172 14.03 31.02 15.09
C THR A 172 14.70 29.80 14.45
N CYS A 173 15.03 28.82 15.29
CA CYS A 173 15.70 27.59 14.87
C CYS A 173 14.68 26.47 14.67
N SER A 174 14.76 25.77 13.55
CA SER A 174 13.97 24.57 13.27
C SER A 174 14.88 23.44 12.75
N CYS A 175 14.55 22.18 13.02
CA CYS A 175 15.29 21.07 12.42
C CYS A 175 15.07 21.04 10.91
N LEU A 176 16.10 20.64 10.15
CA LEU A 176 15.93 20.34 8.73
C LEU A 176 14.92 19.20 8.54
N HIS A 177 14.32 19.10 7.36
CA HIS A 177 13.34 18.06 7.07
C HIS A 177 13.94 16.66 7.27
N GLY A 178 13.25 15.80 8.02
CA GLY A 178 13.74 14.45 8.38
C GLY A 178 14.64 14.39 9.62
N TYR A 179 15.01 15.53 10.22
CA TYR A 179 15.77 15.58 11.46
C TYR A 179 14.86 15.77 12.68
N ILE A 180 15.22 15.12 13.78
CA ILE A 180 14.55 15.19 15.07
C ILE A 180 15.52 15.67 16.16
N GLY A 181 14.98 16.31 17.21
CA GLY A 181 15.77 16.78 18.34
C GLY A 181 15.45 18.23 18.72
N ASN A 182 16.43 18.88 19.36
CA ASN A 182 16.29 20.26 19.80
C ASN A 182 17.06 21.20 18.84
N PRO A 183 16.37 22.10 18.12
CA PRO A 183 17.02 22.99 17.15
C PRO A 183 18.08 23.95 17.73
N LEU A 184 18.09 24.19 19.04
CA LEU A 184 19.10 25.03 19.67
C LEU A 184 20.41 24.29 19.92
N THR A 185 20.35 22.98 20.21
CA THR A 185 21.54 22.16 20.48
C THR A 185 22.01 21.37 19.26
N GLY A 186 21.10 21.05 18.36
CA GLY A 186 21.34 20.28 17.14
C GLY A 186 20.32 19.16 16.97
N CYS A 187 20.06 18.82 15.71
CA CYS A 187 19.15 17.75 15.33
C CYS A 187 19.91 16.57 14.70
N ARG A 188 19.34 15.37 14.81
CA ARG A 188 19.87 14.14 14.22
C ARG A 188 18.79 13.39 13.44
N HIS A 189 19.19 12.41 12.65
CA HIS A 189 18.26 11.46 12.04
C HIS A 189 17.60 10.57 13.10
N GLU A 190 16.47 9.96 12.74
CA GLU A 190 15.87 8.92 13.57
C GLU A 190 16.75 7.66 13.56
N CYS A 191 17.33 7.33 12.41
CA CYS A 191 18.29 6.25 12.21
C CYS A 191 19.31 6.61 11.12
N ASP A 192 20.52 6.06 11.20
CA ASP A 192 21.49 6.07 10.11
C ASP A 192 21.70 4.65 9.55
N HIS A 193 21.47 3.63 10.38
CA HIS A 193 21.55 2.20 10.03
C HIS A 193 20.35 1.43 10.56
N ASP A 194 20.07 0.27 9.97
CA ASP A 194 18.94 -0.59 10.38
C ASP A 194 18.96 -0.96 11.86
N GLY A 195 20.17 -1.16 12.42
CA GLY A 195 20.36 -1.51 13.83
C GLY A 195 19.98 -0.41 14.83
N ASP A 196 19.77 0.83 14.35
CA ASP A 196 19.26 1.93 15.18
C ASP A 196 17.74 1.80 15.42
N CYS A 197 17.05 0.99 14.60
CA CYS A 197 15.62 0.75 14.68
C CYS A 197 15.29 -0.50 15.50
N THR A 198 14.00 -0.70 15.80
CA THR A 198 13.57 -1.93 16.48
C THR A 198 13.76 -3.15 15.57
N ALA A 199 13.79 -4.36 16.15
CA ALA A 199 14.02 -5.60 15.40
C ALA A 199 13.01 -5.88 14.26
N ARG A 200 11.86 -5.19 14.24
CA ARG A 200 10.83 -5.32 13.19
C ARG A 200 10.85 -4.19 12.16
N ASP A 201 11.67 -3.17 12.38
CA ASP A 201 11.76 -1.97 11.56
C ASP A 201 13.11 -1.92 10.85
N MET A 202 13.25 -1.06 9.84
CA MET A 202 14.48 -0.79 9.13
C MET A 202 14.67 0.70 8.94
N CYS A 203 15.89 1.10 8.63
CA CYS A 203 16.20 2.48 8.32
C CYS A 203 15.97 2.75 6.83
N SER A 204 14.98 3.60 6.54
CA SER A 204 14.70 4.04 5.17
C SER A 204 14.58 5.56 5.15
N ASN A 205 15.43 6.22 4.34
CA ASN A 205 15.49 7.68 4.25
C ASN A 205 15.57 8.36 5.63
N PHE A 206 16.48 7.87 6.49
CA PHE A 206 16.74 8.39 7.83
C PHE A 206 15.58 8.25 8.83
N LYS A 207 14.59 7.42 8.48
CA LYS A 207 13.40 7.14 9.28
C LYS A 207 13.27 5.65 9.57
N CYS A 208 12.88 5.29 10.79
CA CYS A 208 12.54 3.92 11.09
C CYS A 208 11.16 3.61 10.53
N VAL A 209 11.11 2.67 9.58
CA VAL A 209 9.87 2.21 8.96
C VAL A 209 9.72 0.71 9.15
N PRO A 210 8.47 0.18 9.26
CA PRO A 210 8.26 -1.26 9.39
C PRO A 210 8.90 -2.02 8.23
N ALA A 211 9.70 -3.04 8.54
CA ALA A 211 10.43 -3.78 7.52
C ALA A 211 9.48 -4.44 6.50
N CYS A 212 8.30 -4.85 6.95
CA CYS A 212 7.26 -5.43 6.11
C CYS A 212 6.74 -4.50 5.01
N GLN A 213 7.03 -3.19 5.03
CA GLN A 213 6.75 -2.30 3.89
C GLN A 213 7.53 -2.68 2.62
N GLN A 214 8.57 -3.50 2.74
CA GLN A 214 9.29 -4.08 1.59
C GLN A 214 8.49 -5.14 0.82
N CYS A 215 7.42 -5.70 1.40
CA CYS A 215 6.64 -6.71 0.72
C CYS A 215 5.79 -6.10 -0.41
N GLY A 216 5.74 -6.81 -1.53
CA GLY A 216 4.96 -6.42 -2.70
C GLY A 216 3.46 -6.44 -2.45
N THR A 217 2.69 -5.87 -3.37
CA THR A 217 1.23 -5.86 -3.26
C THR A 217 0.68 -7.30 -3.26
N GLY A 218 -0.26 -7.59 -2.35
CA GLY A 218 -0.84 -8.92 -2.20
C GLY A 218 0.07 -9.97 -1.54
N ALA A 219 1.29 -9.63 -1.15
CA ALA A 219 2.20 -10.52 -0.43
C ALA A 219 1.96 -10.50 1.08
N THR A 220 2.24 -11.61 1.75
CA THR A 220 2.21 -11.73 3.21
C THR A 220 3.61 -11.55 3.77
N CYS A 221 3.75 -10.71 4.81
CA CYS A 221 4.98 -10.60 5.58
C CYS A 221 4.98 -11.67 6.69
N ASN A 222 5.76 -12.74 6.54
CA ASN A 222 5.76 -13.85 7.48
C ASN A 222 6.59 -13.55 8.74
N SER A 223 7.74 -12.93 8.55
CA SER A 223 8.66 -12.59 9.63
C SER A 223 9.65 -11.52 9.18
N VAL A 224 10.34 -10.93 10.17
CA VAL A 224 11.45 -10.00 9.93
C VAL A 224 12.71 -10.64 10.50
N ALA A 225 13.76 -10.73 9.67
CA ALA A 225 15.06 -11.26 10.06
C ALA A 225 16.13 -10.25 9.67
N ASN A 226 16.97 -9.84 10.62
CA ASN A 226 18.02 -8.84 10.41
C ASN A 226 17.48 -7.55 9.75
N HIS A 227 16.38 -7.01 10.28
CA HIS A 227 15.70 -5.82 9.76
C HIS A 227 15.22 -5.94 8.30
N ARG A 228 15.11 -7.16 7.74
CA ARG A 228 14.58 -7.41 6.39
C ARG A 228 13.32 -8.26 6.45
N ALA A 229 12.35 -7.92 5.61
CA ALA A 229 11.13 -8.70 5.53
C ALA A 229 11.35 -10.02 4.76
N ILE A 230 10.77 -11.08 5.29
CA ILE A 230 10.59 -12.35 4.60
C ILE A 230 9.16 -12.36 4.08
N CYS A 231 9.02 -12.11 2.78
CA CYS A 231 7.74 -11.98 2.10
C CYS A 231 7.42 -13.26 1.31
N GLU A 232 6.17 -13.70 1.35
CA GLU A 232 5.69 -14.85 0.57
C GLU A 232 4.34 -14.54 -0.10
N CYS A 233 4.13 -15.12 -1.28
CA CYS A 233 2.80 -15.07 -1.90
C CYS A 233 1.86 -16.04 -1.18
N PRO A 234 0.60 -15.63 -0.91
CA PRO A 234 -0.43 -16.55 -0.41
C PRO A 234 -0.60 -17.78 -1.30
N LYS A 235 -1.11 -18.87 -0.74
CA LYS A 235 -1.38 -20.10 -1.51
C LYS A 235 -2.28 -19.80 -2.71
N GLY A 236 -1.84 -20.19 -3.91
CA GLY A 236 -2.57 -19.97 -5.16
C GLY A 236 -2.23 -18.67 -5.89
N TYR A 237 -1.37 -17.84 -5.31
CA TYR A 237 -0.86 -16.64 -5.94
C TYR A 237 0.53 -16.88 -6.52
N ILE A 238 0.79 -16.30 -7.68
CA ILE A 238 2.05 -16.35 -8.42
C ILE A 238 2.64 -14.94 -8.53
N GLY A 239 3.93 -14.85 -8.84
CA GLY A 239 4.65 -13.57 -8.97
C GLY A 239 5.84 -13.52 -8.02
N SER A 240 6.29 -12.30 -7.71
CA SER A 240 7.41 -12.07 -6.80
C SER A 240 6.89 -11.42 -5.51
N PRO A 241 7.10 -12.05 -4.33
CA PRO A 241 6.63 -11.52 -3.05
C PRO A 241 7.13 -10.13 -2.67
N TYR A 242 8.18 -9.63 -3.33
CA TYR A 242 8.76 -8.31 -3.11
C TYR A 242 8.26 -7.24 -4.11
N THR A 243 7.42 -7.62 -5.08
CA THR A 243 6.90 -6.69 -6.09
C THR A 243 5.39 -6.77 -6.19
N GLU A 244 4.85 -7.93 -6.55
CA GLU A 244 3.43 -8.18 -6.71
C GLU A 244 3.15 -9.69 -6.69
N CYS A 245 2.15 -10.08 -5.90
CA CYS A 245 1.53 -11.40 -5.92
C CYS A 245 0.14 -11.27 -6.53
N ARG A 246 -0.13 -12.06 -7.58
CA ARG A 246 -1.41 -12.09 -8.28
C ARG A 246 -1.94 -13.53 -8.36
N PRO A 247 -3.25 -13.76 -8.48
CA PRO A 247 -3.77 -15.10 -8.69
C PRO A 247 -3.24 -15.70 -9.99
N GLU A 248 -3.20 -17.04 -10.07
CA GLU A 248 -2.86 -17.77 -11.30
C GLU A 248 -3.84 -17.44 -12.43
N CYS A 249 -5.12 -17.24 -12.10
CA CYS A 249 -6.20 -16.93 -13.02
C CYS A 249 -7.21 -15.95 -12.43
N TYR A 250 -7.86 -15.15 -13.28
CA TYR A 250 -9.05 -14.38 -12.92
C TYR A 250 -10.33 -15.01 -13.49
N GLY A 251 -10.22 -15.78 -14.56
CA GLY A 251 -11.29 -16.61 -15.12
C GLY A 251 -10.76 -17.87 -15.79
N ASP A 252 -11.68 -18.74 -16.21
CA ASP A 252 -11.37 -20.05 -16.81
C ASP A 252 -10.52 -19.95 -18.09
N SER A 253 -10.64 -18.84 -18.82
CA SER A 253 -9.86 -18.58 -20.04
C SER A 253 -8.36 -18.39 -19.78
N ASP A 254 -7.98 -18.01 -18.57
CA ASP A 254 -6.58 -17.79 -18.21
C ASP A 254 -5.86 -19.11 -17.94
N CYS A 255 -6.60 -20.20 -17.79
CA CYS A 255 -6.09 -21.49 -17.40
C CYS A 255 -5.67 -22.37 -18.59
N PRO A 256 -4.62 -23.19 -18.43
CA PRO A 256 -4.17 -24.13 -19.45
C PRO A 256 -5.16 -25.30 -19.62
N SER A 257 -5.12 -25.95 -20.79
CA SER A 257 -6.07 -27.00 -21.17
C SER A 257 -6.10 -28.23 -20.24
N ASN A 258 -5.03 -28.48 -19.47
CA ASN A 258 -4.97 -29.58 -18.51
C ASN A 258 -5.59 -29.25 -17.14
N ARG A 259 -5.91 -27.98 -16.87
CA ARG A 259 -6.53 -27.50 -15.62
C ARG A 259 -7.46 -26.31 -15.92
N PRO A 260 -8.51 -26.49 -16.74
CA PRO A 260 -9.19 -25.38 -17.39
C PRO A 260 -10.10 -24.54 -16.47
N ALA A 261 -10.35 -24.98 -15.23
CA ALA A 261 -11.26 -24.27 -14.34
C ALA A 261 -10.48 -23.37 -13.37
N CYS A 262 -10.83 -22.10 -13.32
CA CYS A 262 -10.33 -21.14 -12.35
C CYS A 262 -11.19 -21.18 -11.09
N PHE A 263 -10.61 -21.63 -9.98
CA PHE A 263 -11.32 -21.73 -8.71
C PHE A 263 -10.54 -21.02 -7.60
N TYR A 264 -11.10 -19.92 -7.09
CA TYR A 264 -10.44 -19.01 -6.13
C TYR A 264 -9.04 -18.56 -6.56
N GLY A 265 -8.88 -18.26 -7.86
CA GLY A 265 -7.61 -17.76 -8.41
C GLY A 265 -6.57 -18.84 -8.71
N ILE A 266 -6.94 -20.12 -8.67
CA ILE A 266 -6.07 -21.28 -8.92
C ILE A 266 -6.65 -22.10 -10.06
N CYS A 267 -5.80 -22.49 -11.02
CA CYS A 267 -6.21 -23.36 -12.11
C CYS A 267 -6.27 -24.83 -11.63
N LYS A 268 -7.48 -25.40 -11.66
CA LYS A 268 -7.75 -26.77 -11.22
C LYS A 268 -8.21 -27.65 -12.37
N ASN A 269 -7.84 -28.93 -12.26
CA ASN A 269 -8.36 -29.96 -13.15
C ASN A 269 -9.74 -30.42 -12.64
N THR A 270 -10.79 -30.22 -13.43
CA THR A 270 -12.15 -30.66 -13.06
C THR A 270 -12.34 -32.17 -13.14
N CYS A 271 -11.39 -32.93 -13.69
CA CYS A 271 -11.38 -34.39 -13.63
C CYS A 271 -10.94 -34.95 -12.28
N GLU A 272 -10.24 -34.15 -11.45
CA GLU A 272 -9.74 -34.63 -10.16
C GLU A 272 -10.91 -34.88 -9.20
N GLY A 273 -11.16 -36.16 -8.91
CA GLY A 273 -12.27 -36.59 -8.04
C GLY A 273 -13.65 -36.61 -8.69
N ALA A 274 -13.78 -36.30 -9.98
CA ALA A 274 -15.07 -36.30 -10.67
C ALA A 274 -15.52 -37.69 -11.17
N CYS A 275 -14.57 -38.54 -11.54
CA CYS A 275 -14.85 -39.88 -12.05
C CYS A 275 -14.55 -40.98 -11.02
N GLY A 276 -15.26 -42.10 -11.16
CA GLY A 276 -15.10 -43.27 -10.30
C GLY A 276 -13.76 -43.96 -10.47
N ILE A 277 -13.47 -44.92 -9.59
CA ILE A 277 -12.19 -45.65 -9.61
C ILE A 277 -12.06 -46.45 -10.92
N GLY A 278 -10.96 -46.25 -11.63
CA GLY A 278 -10.66 -46.95 -12.89
C GLY A 278 -11.39 -46.40 -14.12
N ALA A 279 -12.07 -45.26 -14.03
CA ALA A 279 -12.69 -44.59 -15.16
C ALA A 279 -11.71 -43.62 -15.86
N ASP A 280 -11.81 -43.52 -17.18
CA ASP A 280 -11.18 -42.47 -17.97
C ASP A 280 -11.97 -41.17 -17.84
N CYS A 281 -11.29 -40.06 -17.55
CA CYS A 281 -11.89 -38.73 -17.56
C CYS A 281 -11.44 -37.93 -18.79
N ARG A 282 -12.40 -37.35 -19.51
CA ARG A 282 -12.15 -36.40 -20.59
C ARG A 282 -12.96 -35.13 -20.39
N LEU A 283 -12.34 -34.00 -20.68
CA LEU A 283 -13.00 -32.70 -20.55
C LEU A 283 -13.81 -32.38 -21.81
N ARG A 284 -15.07 -31.98 -21.63
CA ARG A 284 -15.86 -31.27 -22.65
C ARG A 284 -16.16 -29.86 -22.13
N GLY A 285 -15.34 -28.89 -22.54
CA GLY A 285 -15.30 -27.58 -21.88
C GLY A 285 -14.80 -27.72 -20.44
N LEU A 286 -15.59 -27.23 -19.47
CA LEU A 286 -15.32 -27.39 -18.04
C LEU A 286 -15.96 -28.64 -17.42
N THR A 287 -16.81 -29.34 -18.18
CA THR A 287 -17.54 -30.51 -17.69
C THR A 287 -16.70 -31.78 -17.82
N PRO A 288 -16.49 -32.54 -16.73
CA PRO A 288 -15.85 -33.84 -16.80
C PRO A 288 -16.81 -34.87 -17.40
N VAL A 289 -16.33 -35.62 -18.38
CA VAL A 289 -17.03 -36.76 -18.99
C VAL A 289 -16.29 -38.02 -18.59
N CYS A 290 -16.95 -38.86 -17.81
CA CYS A 290 -16.41 -40.13 -17.30
C CYS A 290 -16.84 -41.29 -18.19
N SER A 291 -15.91 -42.17 -18.54
CA SER A 291 -16.19 -43.39 -19.31
C SER A 291 -15.30 -44.54 -18.83
N CYS A 292 -15.79 -45.78 -18.89
CA CYS A 292 -14.92 -46.91 -18.64
C CYS A 292 -13.94 -47.13 -19.80
N PRO A 293 -12.66 -47.47 -19.51
CA PRO A 293 -11.70 -47.87 -20.51
C PRO A 293 -12.18 -49.08 -21.33
N ARG A 294 -11.49 -49.38 -22.44
CA ARG A 294 -11.78 -50.58 -23.23
C ARG A 294 -11.65 -51.84 -22.35
N ASP A 295 -12.57 -52.78 -22.53
CA ASP A 295 -12.65 -54.05 -21.79
C ASP A 295 -13.04 -53.94 -20.30
N MET A 296 -13.52 -52.75 -19.89
CA MET A 296 -14.12 -52.52 -18.57
C MET A 296 -15.59 -52.12 -18.70
N THR A 297 -16.38 -52.43 -17.67
CA THR A 297 -17.80 -52.09 -17.55
C THR A 297 -18.14 -51.62 -16.13
N GLY A 298 -19.39 -51.20 -15.91
CA GLY A 298 -19.86 -50.62 -14.66
C GLY A 298 -20.26 -49.15 -14.81
N ASP A 299 -20.40 -48.45 -13.68
CA ASP A 299 -20.75 -47.04 -13.64
C ASP A 299 -19.46 -46.18 -13.63
N PRO A 300 -19.20 -45.37 -14.67
CA PRO A 300 -18.01 -44.52 -14.75
C PRO A 300 -17.87 -43.47 -13.64
N PHE A 301 -18.95 -43.13 -12.93
CA PHE A 301 -18.92 -42.19 -11.80
C PHE A 301 -18.67 -42.89 -10.46
N ILE A 302 -18.84 -44.22 -10.39
CA ILE A 302 -18.64 -45.00 -9.16
C ILE A 302 -17.36 -45.83 -9.28
N ARG A 303 -17.34 -46.80 -10.19
CA ARG A 303 -16.23 -47.73 -10.38
C ARG A 303 -16.37 -48.50 -11.68
N CYS A 304 -15.31 -48.49 -12.48
CA CYS A 304 -15.15 -49.43 -13.59
C CYS A 304 -14.50 -50.72 -13.09
N ARG A 305 -15.01 -51.86 -13.55
CA ARG A 305 -14.46 -53.19 -13.29
C ARG A 305 -14.24 -53.95 -14.60
N PRO A 306 -13.36 -54.96 -14.64
CA PRO A 306 -13.22 -55.81 -15.81
C PRO A 306 -14.57 -56.40 -16.22
N PHE A 307 -14.79 -56.49 -17.53
CA PHE A 307 -15.93 -57.18 -18.09
C PHE A 307 -15.90 -58.67 -17.72
N THR A 308 -17.03 -59.21 -17.26
CA THR A 308 -17.22 -60.63 -17.00
C THR A 308 -18.34 -61.17 -17.87
N LYS A 309 -18.43 -62.50 -18.00
CA LYS A 309 -19.43 -63.15 -18.84
C LYS A 309 -20.86 -62.82 -18.40
N GLU A 310 -21.07 -62.57 -17.11
CA GLU A 310 -22.35 -62.20 -16.52
C GLU A 310 -22.86 -60.87 -17.06
N ASP A 311 -21.95 -59.94 -17.40
CA ASP A 311 -22.31 -58.62 -17.93
C ASP A 311 -23.00 -58.69 -19.31
N LEU A 312 -22.85 -59.79 -20.04
CA LEU A 312 -23.60 -60.03 -21.28
C LEU A 312 -25.12 -60.02 -21.05
N CYS A 313 -25.55 -60.33 -19.83
CA CYS A 313 -26.96 -60.47 -19.45
C CYS A 313 -27.48 -59.33 -18.57
N GLU A 314 -26.71 -58.24 -18.39
CA GLU A 314 -27.11 -57.07 -17.60
C GLU A 314 -26.96 -55.75 -18.39
N PRO A 315 -28.06 -55.02 -18.65
CA PRO A 315 -29.45 -55.42 -18.44
C PRO A 315 -29.84 -56.59 -19.34
N ASN A 316 -30.85 -57.38 -18.95
CA ASN A 316 -31.27 -58.56 -19.72
C ASN A 316 -31.64 -58.15 -21.17
N PRO A 317 -30.87 -58.59 -22.18
CA PRO A 317 -31.10 -58.23 -23.57
C PRO A 317 -32.19 -59.09 -24.23
N CYS A 318 -32.71 -60.10 -23.53
CA CYS A 318 -33.70 -61.02 -24.05
C CYS A 318 -35.12 -60.44 -23.97
N GLY A 319 -36.01 -60.99 -24.79
CA GLY A 319 -37.42 -60.59 -24.82
C GLY A 319 -38.17 -60.89 -23.52
N THR A 320 -39.39 -60.39 -23.40
CA THR A 320 -40.23 -60.64 -22.23
C THR A 320 -40.46 -62.13 -22.01
N ASN A 321 -40.42 -62.58 -20.74
CA ASN A 321 -40.50 -63.98 -20.32
C ASN A 321 -39.36 -64.88 -20.84
N ALA A 322 -38.23 -64.29 -21.23
CA ALA A 322 -37.00 -65.00 -21.52
C ALA A 322 -35.93 -64.73 -20.46
N ILE A 323 -35.10 -65.73 -20.22
CA ILE A 323 -33.90 -65.65 -19.38
C ILE A 323 -32.66 -65.56 -20.28
N CYS A 324 -31.73 -64.68 -19.90
CA CYS A 324 -30.42 -64.61 -20.51
C CYS A 324 -29.45 -65.52 -19.76
N ILE A 325 -28.64 -66.26 -20.52
CA ILE A 325 -27.48 -66.99 -20.01
C ILE A 325 -26.23 -66.55 -20.78
N PRO A 326 -25.08 -66.37 -20.09
CA PRO A 326 -23.82 -66.11 -20.76
C PRO A 326 -23.42 -67.29 -21.66
N GLY A 327 -23.14 -67.02 -22.93
CA GLY A 327 -22.78 -68.05 -23.90
C GLY A 327 -21.80 -67.55 -24.95
N HIS A 328 -21.75 -68.26 -26.08
CA HIS A 328 -20.93 -67.92 -27.22
C HIS A 328 -21.68 -68.18 -28.53
N ASP A 329 -21.32 -67.47 -29.60
CA ASP A 329 -21.78 -67.80 -30.94
C ASP A 329 -21.02 -68.99 -31.54
N ASN A 330 -21.45 -69.45 -32.71
CA ASN A 330 -20.83 -70.57 -33.43
C ASN A 330 -19.36 -70.31 -33.84
N THR A 331 -18.87 -69.07 -33.68
CA THR A 331 -17.47 -68.69 -33.93
C THR A 331 -16.63 -68.63 -32.66
N GLY A 332 -17.23 -68.90 -31.49
CA GLY A 332 -16.59 -68.86 -30.18
C GLY A 332 -16.52 -67.47 -29.56
N ARG A 333 -17.21 -66.45 -30.11
CA ARG A 333 -17.27 -65.12 -29.50
C ARG A 333 -18.35 -65.07 -28.44
N GLU A 334 -18.03 -64.47 -27.29
CA GLU A 334 -18.97 -64.34 -26.17
C GLU A 334 -20.21 -63.53 -26.56
N ARG A 335 -21.40 -64.08 -26.30
CA ARG A 335 -22.70 -63.46 -26.59
C ARG A 335 -23.76 -63.88 -25.57
N PRO A 336 -24.76 -63.03 -25.30
CA PRO A 336 -25.93 -63.44 -24.54
C PRO A 336 -26.75 -64.47 -25.32
N VAL A 337 -27.17 -65.54 -24.64
CA VAL A 337 -28.05 -66.56 -25.20
C VAL A 337 -29.40 -66.46 -24.49
N CYS A 338 -30.48 -66.34 -25.26
CA CYS A 338 -31.82 -66.16 -24.75
C CYS A 338 -32.62 -67.45 -24.82
N ASN A 339 -33.16 -67.89 -23.68
CA ASN A 339 -34.05 -69.04 -23.59
C ASN A 339 -35.39 -68.62 -22.99
N CYS A 340 -36.49 -69.23 -23.44
CA CYS A 340 -37.77 -69.01 -22.79
C CYS A 340 -37.77 -69.61 -21.39
N LEU A 341 -38.37 -68.90 -20.43
CA LEU A 341 -38.60 -69.43 -19.09
C LEU A 341 -39.45 -70.72 -19.17
N PRO A 342 -39.34 -71.62 -18.17
CA PRO A 342 -40.17 -72.82 -18.13
C PRO A 342 -41.68 -72.49 -18.25
N GLY A 343 -42.37 -73.18 -19.16
CA GLY A 343 -43.78 -72.93 -19.48
C GLY A 343 -44.02 -71.89 -20.57
N TYR A 344 -42.97 -71.35 -21.19
CA TYR A 344 -43.05 -70.43 -22.31
C TYR A 344 -42.35 -70.99 -23.56
N THR A 345 -42.83 -70.61 -24.75
CA THR A 345 -42.30 -71.00 -26.07
C THR A 345 -42.29 -69.81 -27.03
N GLY A 346 -41.56 -69.92 -28.14
CA GLY A 346 -41.47 -68.86 -29.16
C GLY A 346 -40.06 -68.31 -29.31
N ASN A 347 -39.94 -67.04 -29.70
CA ASN A 347 -38.66 -66.40 -29.99
C ASN A 347 -38.16 -65.60 -28.78
N ALA A 348 -37.22 -66.21 -28.04
CA ALA A 348 -36.64 -65.65 -26.82
C ALA A 348 -35.90 -64.30 -26.98
N LEU A 349 -35.56 -63.87 -28.20
CA LEU A 349 -34.97 -62.54 -28.45
C LEU A 349 -36.02 -61.43 -28.50
N THR A 350 -37.27 -61.75 -28.83
CA THR A 350 -38.33 -60.74 -29.02
C THR A 350 -39.34 -60.80 -27.89
N HIS A 351 -40.00 -61.95 -27.72
CA HIS A 351 -40.86 -62.26 -26.60
C HIS A 351 -41.17 -63.76 -26.60
N CYS A 352 -41.24 -64.35 -25.42
CA CYS A 352 -41.76 -65.70 -25.24
C CYS A 352 -43.24 -65.65 -24.87
N LEU A 353 -44.03 -66.48 -25.52
CA LEU A 353 -45.46 -66.65 -25.27
C LEU A 353 -45.66 -67.81 -24.31
N ARG A 354 -46.65 -67.71 -23.42
CA ARG A 354 -47.01 -68.81 -22.54
C ARG A 354 -47.39 -70.02 -23.40
N GLY A 355 -46.78 -71.17 -23.14
CA GLY A 355 -47.13 -72.43 -23.80
C GLY A 355 -48.55 -72.87 -23.46
N GLU A 356 -49.08 -73.80 -24.24
CA GLU A 356 -50.44 -74.32 -24.06
C GLU A 356 -50.58 -75.14 -22.76
N CYS A 357 -49.49 -75.73 -22.28
CA CYS A 357 -49.46 -76.55 -21.09
C CYS A 357 -48.12 -76.41 -20.35
N THR A 358 -48.13 -76.57 -19.03
CA THR A 358 -46.91 -76.80 -18.23
C THR A 358 -46.82 -78.24 -17.72
N SER A 359 -47.94 -78.96 -17.73
CA SER A 359 -48.09 -80.32 -17.24
C SER A 359 -49.09 -81.11 -18.08
N ASN A 360 -49.06 -82.44 -18.01
CA ASN A 360 -50.01 -83.30 -18.73
C ASN A 360 -51.47 -83.04 -18.36
N SER A 361 -51.75 -82.65 -17.11
CA SER A 361 -53.10 -82.36 -16.62
C SER A 361 -53.78 -81.17 -17.32
N GLU A 362 -53.02 -80.29 -17.95
CA GLU A 362 -53.55 -79.17 -18.72
C GLU A 362 -53.97 -79.57 -20.15
N CYS A 363 -53.58 -80.76 -20.61
CA CYS A 363 -53.93 -81.26 -21.93
C CYS A 363 -55.16 -82.18 -21.90
N PRO A 364 -55.93 -82.27 -23.00
CA PRO A 364 -56.93 -83.32 -23.16
C PRO A 364 -56.32 -84.72 -22.99
N GLY A 365 -57.07 -85.69 -22.45
CA GLY A 365 -56.54 -87.03 -22.09
C GLY A 365 -55.91 -87.86 -23.23
N HIS A 366 -56.12 -87.46 -24.48
CA HIS A 366 -55.53 -88.05 -25.70
C HIS A 366 -54.27 -87.30 -26.21
N LYS A 367 -53.83 -86.25 -25.52
CA LYS A 367 -52.64 -85.43 -25.81
C LYS A 367 -51.72 -85.43 -24.61
N ALA A 368 -50.43 -85.26 -24.82
CA ALA A 368 -49.44 -85.12 -23.76
C ALA A 368 -48.81 -83.73 -23.84
N CYS A 369 -48.39 -83.21 -22.69
CA CYS A 369 -47.65 -81.97 -22.64
C CYS A 369 -46.18 -82.24 -22.97
N ILE A 370 -45.75 -81.86 -24.18
CA ILE A 370 -44.39 -82.04 -24.65
C ILE A 370 -43.90 -80.69 -25.17
N ASN A 371 -42.76 -80.21 -24.66
CA ASN A 371 -42.21 -78.89 -24.99
C ASN A 371 -43.24 -77.75 -24.83
N TYR A 372 -44.06 -77.83 -23.78
CA TYR A 372 -45.13 -76.88 -23.45
C TYR A 372 -46.24 -76.74 -24.50
N GLN A 373 -46.41 -77.76 -25.35
CA GLN A 373 -47.51 -77.87 -26.32
C GLN A 373 -48.29 -79.18 -26.09
N CYS A 374 -49.61 -79.13 -26.27
CA CYS A 374 -50.45 -80.31 -26.16
C CYS A 374 -50.45 -81.09 -27.48
N VAL A 375 -49.51 -82.03 -27.61
CA VAL A 375 -49.29 -82.83 -28.82
C VAL A 375 -49.76 -84.28 -28.65
N ASN A 376 -50.02 -84.97 -29.76
CA ASN A 376 -50.36 -86.39 -29.70
C ASN A 376 -49.13 -87.21 -29.28
N PRO A 377 -49.17 -87.96 -28.16
CA PRO A 377 -48.01 -88.71 -27.68
C PRO A 377 -47.56 -89.81 -28.65
N CYS A 378 -48.41 -90.24 -29.60
CA CYS A 378 -48.11 -91.29 -30.56
C CYS A 378 -47.10 -90.91 -31.66
N ILE A 379 -46.85 -89.63 -31.89
CA ILE A 379 -45.99 -89.18 -32.98
C ILE A 379 -44.54 -89.64 -32.73
N GLY A 380 -44.05 -90.54 -33.59
CA GLY A 380 -42.66 -91.02 -33.56
C GLY A 380 -42.28 -91.90 -32.36
N LYS A 381 -43.27 -92.50 -31.66
CA LYS A 381 -43.02 -93.34 -30.47
C LYS A 381 -43.14 -94.85 -30.70
N CYS A 382 -44.04 -95.30 -31.59
CA CYS A 382 -44.22 -96.73 -31.87
C CYS A 382 -43.38 -97.19 -33.07
N ALA A 383 -43.03 -98.48 -33.10
CA ALA A 383 -42.26 -99.06 -34.19
C ALA A 383 -43.03 -99.09 -35.53
N SER A 384 -42.28 -99.22 -36.62
CA SER A 384 -42.84 -99.43 -37.96
C SER A 384 -43.72 -100.69 -37.99
N GLY A 385 -44.98 -100.52 -38.41
CA GLY A 385 -45.99 -101.58 -38.44
C GLY A 385 -46.76 -101.80 -37.14
N ALA A 386 -46.51 -101.02 -36.08
CA ALA A 386 -47.32 -100.99 -34.86
C ALA A 386 -48.42 -99.92 -34.95
N THR A 387 -49.57 -100.19 -34.33
CA THR A 387 -50.64 -99.20 -34.12
C THR A 387 -50.43 -98.47 -32.80
N CYS A 388 -50.70 -97.17 -32.77
CA CYS A 388 -50.61 -96.37 -31.55
C CYS A 388 -51.97 -95.82 -31.11
N GLU A 389 -52.31 -96.00 -29.84
CA GLU A 389 -53.46 -95.38 -29.20
C GLU A 389 -52.99 -94.48 -28.04
N PRO A 390 -53.36 -93.19 -28.01
CA PRO A 390 -53.05 -92.33 -26.88
C PRO A 390 -53.94 -92.68 -25.69
N LYS A 391 -53.34 -93.02 -24.55
CA LYS A 391 -54.07 -93.33 -23.31
C LYS A 391 -53.38 -92.69 -22.11
N ALA A 392 -54.12 -91.89 -21.35
CA ALA A 392 -53.63 -91.19 -20.16
C ALA A 392 -52.31 -90.42 -20.42
N HIS A 393 -52.29 -89.60 -21.48
CA HIS A 393 -51.12 -88.83 -21.92
C HIS A 393 -49.89 -89.65 -22.35
N LEU A 394 -50.03 -90.98 -22.53
CA LEU A 394 -48.97 -91.88 -22.97
C LEU A 394 -49.30 -92.50 -24.33
N ALA A 395 -48.25 -92.81 -25.10
CA ALA A 395 -48.38 -93.60 -26.32
C ALA A 395 -48.47 -95.08 -25.96
N VAL A 396 -49.60 -95.72 -26.26
CA VAL A 396 -49.76 -97.16 -26.10
C VAL A 396 -49.63 -97.83 -27.46
N CYS A 397 -48.48 -98.47 -27.68
CA CYS A 397 -48.19 -99.19 -28.91
C CYS A 397 -48.72 -100.63 -28.82
N LYS A 398 -49.41 -101.08 -29.87
CA LYS A 398 -49.89 -102.46 -30.00
C LYS A 398 -49.61 -102.99 -31.41
N CYS A 399 -49.31 -104.27 -31.54
CA CYS A 399 -49.26 -104.91 -32.85
C CYS A 399 -50.69 -105.13 -33.36
N PRO A 400 -50.97 -104.82 -34.65
CA PRO A 400 -52.28 -105.04 -35.23
C PRO A 400 -52.67 -106.54 -35.26
N PRO A 401 -53.97 -106.88 -35.34
CA PRO A 401 -54.42 -108.28 -35.36
C PRO A 401 -53.74 -109.11 -36.47
N GLY A 402 -53.24 -110.29 -36.12
CA GLY A 402 -52.45 -111.14 -37.02
C GLY A 402 -50.94 -110.83 -37.03
N TYR A 403 -50.47 -109.88 -36.23
CA TYR A 403 -49.05 -109.59 -36.01
C TYR A 403 -48.66 -109.85 -34.54
N SER A 404 -47.44 -110.32 -34.31
CA SER A 404 -46.82 -110.51 -33.00
C SER A 404 -45.39 -109.94 -32.99
N GLY A 405 -44.91 -109.55 -31.80
CA GLY A 405 -43.63 -108.86 -31.62
C GLY A 405 -43.71 -107.81 -30.51
N ASP A 406 -42.67 -106.98 -30.40
CA ASP A 406 -42.64 -105.83 -29.49
C ASP A 406 -43.09 -104.58 -30.26
N ALA A 407 -44.19 -103.96 -29.84
CA ALA A 407 -44.79 -102.82 -30.52
C ALA A 407 -43.95 -101.52 -30.45
N LEU A 408 -42.91 -101.47 -29.60
CA LEU A 408 -41.93 -100.36 -29.56
C LEU A 408 -40.72 -100.62 -30.46
N ILE A 409 -40.48 -101.88 -30.87
CA ILE A 409 -39.29 -102.28 -31.64
C ILE A 409 -39.66 -102.72 -33.07
N SER A 410 -40.58 -103.69 -33.23
CA SER A 410 -41.09 -104.15 -34.53
C SER A 410 -42.23 -105.18 -34.36
N CYS A 411 -43.30 -105.06 -35.16
CA CYS A 411 -44.38 -106.05 -35.27
C CYS A 411 -44.25 -106.89 -36.56
N ARG A 412 -44.36 -108.22 -36.45
CA ARG A 412 -44.21 -109.17 -37.57
C ARG A 412 -45.42 -110.12 -37.66
N GLN A 413 -45.75 -110.66 -38.83
CA GLN A 413 -46.96 -111.48 -39.03
C GLN A 413 -46.90 -112.83 -38.26
N ALA A 414 -47.95 -113.17 -37.51
CA ALA A 414 -48.03 -114.39 -36.70
C ALA A 414 -48.41 -115.61 -37.55
N ARG A 415 -47.58 -116.68 -37.54
CA ARG A 415 -47.88 -117.95 -38.25
C ARG A 415 -48.99 -118.72 -37.52
N THR A 416 -50.11 -119.00 -38.19
CA THR A 416 -51.16 -119.92 -37.70
C THR A 416 -50.74 -121.38 -37.90
N GLN A 417 -50.77 -122.22 -36.86
CA GLN A 417 -50.74 -123.69 -37.00
C GLN A 417 -52.15 -124.28 -36.83
N PRO A 418 -52.54 -125.33 -37.58
CA PRO A 418 -53.83 -126.01 -37.43
C PRO A 418 -53.85 -126.97 -36.22
N VAL A 419 -54.99 -127.03 -35.54
CA VAL A 419 -55.28 -127.84 -34.34
C VAL A 419 -55.42 -129.33 -34.71
N ALA A 420 -54.64 -130.21 -34.06
CA ALA A 420 -54.75 -131.66 -34.21
C ALA A 420 -55.88 -132.24 -33.32
N LYS A 421 -56.75 -133.07 -33.91
CA LYS A 421 -57.81 -133.84 -33.23
C LYS A 421 -57.20 -135.06 -32.51
N TYR A 422 -57.57 -135.27 -31.25
CA TYR A 422 -57.30 -136.50 -30.50
C TYR A 422 -58.35 -137.58 -30.81
N THR A 423 -57.92 -138.81 -31.05
CA THR A 423 -58.75 -140.04 -31.04
C THR A 423 -58.33 -140.94 -29.90
N SER A 424 -59.28 -141.30 -29.04
CA SER A 424 -59.14 -142.27 -27.93
C SER A 424 -59.25 -143.71 -28.45
N CYS A 425 -58.42 -144.64 -27.93
CA CYS A 425 -58.68 -146.08 -28.03
C CYS A 425 -58.59 -146.75 -26.65
N ALA A 426 -59.44 -147.76 -26.51
CA ALA A 426 -60.00 -148.31 -25.29
C ALA A 426 -59.10 -149.33 -24.55
N ALA A 427 -59.52 -149.60 -23.31
CA ALA A 427 -58.98 -150.59 -22.39
C ALA A 427 -58.92 -152.03 -22.95
N CYS A 428 -57.93 -152.79 -22.48
CA CYS A 428 -57.92 -154.25 -22.49
C CYS A 428 -57.88 -154.78 -21.06
N LYS A 429 -58.62 -155.88 -20.85
CA LYS A 429 -58.85 -156.63 -19.62
C LYS A 429 -57.60 -157.14 -18.93
#